data_AF-A0A2V9VYS7-F1
#
_entry.id   AF-A0A2V9VYS7-F1
#
_cell.length_a   1.000
_cell.length_b   1.000
_cell.length_c   1.000
_cell.angle_alpha   90.00
_cell.angle_beta   90.00
_cell.angle_gamma   90.00
#
_symmetry.space_group_name_H-M   'P 1'
#
loop_
_entity.id
_entity.type
_entity.pdbx_description
1 polymer ?
#
loop_
_entity_poly.entity_id
_entity_poly.type
_entity_poly.pdbx_seq_one_letter_code
_entity_poly.pdbx_strand_id
1 'polypeptide(L)'
;MARDDFMQWKHIGLRERLRIRIQITPVRKATFLPALSVLVIIAAISACDVQRRQSDAELGLNAQQSAGRKIYDSRCERCHEAYSTRGKKGPGLKGMFQHKYLSLSGLPANDERVTDIIRLGRNEMPGYSQTLNSQDIQDLLAYLHTL
;
A
#
# COMPACT_ATOMS: atom_id res chain seq x y z
N MET A 1 49.25 81.43 -19.83
CA MET A 1 49.03 81.71 -21.26
C MET A 1 50.06 80.92 -22.04
N ALA A 2 49.62 79.88 -22.74
CA ALA A 2 50.25 79.16 -23.85
C ALA A 2 51.57 78.39 -23.56
N ARG A 3 51.56 77.04 -23.71
CA ARG A 3 51.94 76.26 -24.92
C ARG A 3 53.47 76.13 -25.05
N ASP A 4 54.09 75.06 -25.52
CA ASP A 4 53.75 73.70 -25.92
C ASP A 4 55.13 72.98 -26.02
N ASP A 5 55.08 71.66 -26.07
CA ASP A 5 55.99 70.79 -26.81
C ASP A 5 57.36 70.30 -26.27
N PHE A 6 57.44 68.96 -26.35
CA PHE A 6 58.49 68.15 -26.97
C PHE A 6 59.46 67.36 -26.08
N MET A 7 59.31 66.05 -26.23
CA MET A 7 60.35 65.02 -26.41
C MET A 7 60.98 64.34 -25.20
N GLN A 8 60.44 63.13 -24.97
CA GLN A 8 61.14 61.86 -25.24
C GLN A 8 62.44 61.57 -24.48
N TRP A 9 62.33 60.72 -23.44
CA TRP A 9 63.24 59.58 -23.25
C TRP A 9 62.58 58.55 -22.30
N LYS A 10 62.11 57.39 -22.76
CA LYS A 10 62.84 56.12 -22.99
C LYS A 10 63.24 55.43 -21.68
N HIS A 11 62.62 54.27 -21.40
CA HIS A 11 63.26 52.99 -21.05
C HIS A 11 62.52 52.10 -20.01
N ILE A 12 62.14 50.90 -20.49
CA ILE A 12 62.42 49.56 -19.91
C ILE A 12 61.62 49.08 -18.68
N GLY A 13 61.11 47.84 -18.79
CA GLY A 13 60.83 46.94 -17.66
C GLY A 13 59.38 46.46 -17.62
N LEU A 14 58.96 45.51 -18.45
CA LEU A 14 59.13 44.06 -18.22
C LEU A 14 58.75 43.65 -16.78
N ARG A 15 57.54 43.11 -16.58
CA ARG A 15 57.29 41.73 -16.08
C ARG A 15 55.84 41.53 -15.59
N GLU A 16 55.26 40.48 -16.16
CA GLU A 16 54.38 39.50 -15.49
C GLU A 16 53.08 40.01 -14.86
N ARG A 17 52.06 40.21 -15.70
CA ARG A 17 50.67 40.05 -15.25
C ARG A 17 50.39 38.56 -15.07
N LEU A 18 50.46 38.05 -13.83
CA LEU A 18 49.86 36.77 -13.48
C LEU A 18 48.35 36.84 -13.80
N ARG A 19 47.96 36.25 -14.94
CA ARG A 19 46.55 35.90 -15.18
C ARG A 19 46.28 34.60 -14.44
N ILE A 20 45.83 34.71 -13.19
CA ILE A 20 45.17 33.60 -12.50
C ILE A 20 43.87 33.34 -13.27
N ARG A 21 43.89 32.33 -14.16
CA ARG A 21 42.66 31.77 -14.74
C ARG A 21 41.98 30.99 -13.63
N ILE A 22 41.08 31.64 -12.90
CA ILE A 22 40.09 30.95 -12.07
C ILE A 22 39.16 30.21 -13.05
N GLN A 23 39.41 28.91 -13.22
CA GLN A 23 38.51 28.00 -13.92
C GLN A 23 37.30 27.78 -13.00
N ILE A 24 36.30 28.64 -13.10
CA ILE A 24 34.98 28.41 -12.50
C ILE A 24 34.34 27.30 -13.34
N THR A 25 34.45 26.05 -12.91
CA THR A 25 33.72 24.96 -13.54
C THR A 25 32.23 25.25 -13.35
N PRO A 26 31.42 25.30 -14.42
CA PRO A 26 29.99 25.44 -14.25
C PRO A 26 29.52 24.18 -13.53
N VAL A 27 29.07 24.33 -12.28
CA VAL A 27 28.35 23.28 -11.55
C VAL A 27 27.20 22.87 -12.47
N ARG A 28 27.37 21.70 -13.09
CA ARG A 28 26.45 21.16 -14.10
C ARG A 28 25.06 21.11 -13.46
N LYS A 29 24.16 21.97 -13.94
CA LYS A 29 22.71 21.91 -13.67
C LYS A 29 22.11 20.50 -13.90
N ALA A 30 22.83 19.66 -14.63
CA ALA A 30 22.46 18.30 -15.01
C ALA A 30 22.40 17.27 -13.86
N THR A 31 22.88 17.57 -12.64
CA THR A 31 22.78 16.64 -11.50
C THR A 31 21.49 16.80 -10.68
N PHE A 32 20.76 17.92 -10.81
CA PHE A 32 19.54 18.17 -10.04
C PHE A 32 18.29 17.50 -10.64
N LEU A 33 18.24 17.35 -11.98
CA LEU A 33 17.14 16.71 -12.69
C LEU A 33 16.95 15.21 -12.35
N PRO A 34 17.98 14.34 -12.35
CA PRO A 34 17.79 12.94 -11.98
C PRO A 34 17.44 12.77 -10.50
N ALA A 35 17.96 13.62 -9.62
CA ALA A 35 17.65 13.58 -8.19
C ALA A 35 16.18 13.92 -7.91
N LEU A 36 15.62 14.91 -8.62
CA LEU A 36 14.20 15.26 -8.51
C LEU A 36 13.30 14.13 -9.03
N SER A 37 13.66 13.52 -10.17
CA SER A 37 12.91 12.39 -10.74
C SER A 37 12.92 11.16 -9.81
N VAL A 38 14.05 10.86 -9.17
CA VAL A 38 14.15 9.77 -8.18
C VAL A 38 13.29 10.06 -6.96
N LEU A 39 13.28 11.30 -6.46
CA LEU A 39 12.42 11.73 -5.34
C LEU A 39 10.93 11.61 -5.67
N VAL A 40 10.52 11.98 -6.89
CA VAL A 40 9.12 11.84 -7.35
C VAL A 40 8.73 10.37 -7.48
N ILE A 41 9.62 9.51 -7.96
CA ILE A 41 9.37 8.06 -8.05
C ILE A 41 9.26 7.44 -6.64
N ILE A 42 10.13 7.80 -5.70
CA ILE A 42 10.06 7.31 -4.31
C ILE A 42 8.77 7.77 -3.61
N ALA A 43 8.36 9.03 -3.83
CA ALA A 43 7.09 9.55 -3.31
C ALA A 43 5.89 8.82 -3.94
N ALA A 44 5.93 8.50 -5.23
CA ALA A 44 4.88 7.75 -5.91
C ALA A 44 4.76 6.29 -5.43
N ILE A 45 5.87 5.63 -5.08
CA ILE A 45 5.86 4.26 -4.53
C ILE A 45 5.26 4.24 -3.11
N SER A 46 5.40 5.34 -2.36
CA SER A 46 4.85 5.48 -1.00
C SER A 46 3.33 5.75 -0.99
N ALA A 47 2.74 6.06 -2.15
CA ALA A 47 1.30 6.29 -2.32
C ALA A 47 0.52 5.02 -2.73
N CYS A 48 1.16 3.85 -2.75
CA CYS A 48 0.41 2.59 -2.68
C CYS A 48 -0.30 2.56 -1.33
N ASP A 49 -1.63 2.69 -1.35
CA ASP A 49 -2.53 2.55 -0.20
C ASP A 49 -2.32 1.16 0.43
N VAL A 50 -1.31 1.03 1.28
CA VAL A 50 -1.20 -0.05 2.25
C VAL A 50 -2.25 0.27 3.30
N GLN A 51 -3.48 -0.13 3.02
CA GLN A 51 -4.56 -0.10 4.00
C GLN A 51 -4.07 -0.93 5.20
N ARG A 52 -3.77 -0.26 6.31
CA ARG A 52 -3.36 -0.94 7.54
C ARG A 52 -4.45 -1.92 7.94
N ARG A 53 -4.15 -3.22 7.93
CA ARG A 53 -5.04 -4.24 8.52
C ARG A 53 -5.30 -3.88 9.98
N GLN A 54 -6.56 -3.71 10.35
CA GLN A 54 -6.95 -3.42 11.73
C GLN A 54 -6.58 -4.59 12.64
N SER A 55 -6.15 -4.28 13.86
CA SER A 55 -5.85 -5.30 14.88
C SER A 55 -7.13 -5.87 15.49
N ASP A 56 -7.05 -7.05 16.12
CA ASP A 56 -8.19 -7.66 16.82
C ASP A 56 -8.75 -6.74 17.91
N ALA A 57 -7.87 -6.02 18.61
CA ALA A 57 -8.25 -5.03 19.63
C ALA A 57 -9.01 -3.83 19.03
N GLU A 58 -8.60 -3.34 17.86
CA GLU A 58 -9.27 -2.23 17.17
C GLU A 58 -10.65 -2.63 16.65
N LEU A 59 -10.82 -3.90 16.29
CA LEU A 59 -12.09 -4.49 15.89
C LEU A 59 -12.96 -4.91 17.08
N GLY A 60 -12.45 -4.81 18.32
CA GLY A 60 -13.18 -5.23 19.52
C GLY A 60 -13.45 -6.73 19.58
N LEU A 61 -12.61 -7.55 18.95
CA LEU A 61 -12.81 -9.00 18.91
C LEU A 61 -12.46 -9.63 20.25
N ASN A 62 -13.32 -10.54 20.72
CA ASN A 62 -12.98 -11.44 21.81
C ASN A 62 -12.06 -12.57 21.32
N ALA A 63 -11.62 -13.44 22.23
CA ALA A 63 -10.68 -14.52 21.92
C ALA A 63 -11.20 -15.48 20.85
N GLN A 64 -12.50 -15.82 20.89
CA GLN A 64 -13.13 -16.74 19.95
C GLN A 64 -13.21 -16.13 18.55
N GLN A 65 -13.68 -14.88 18.45
CA GLN A 65 -13.74 -14.14 17.19
C GLN A 65 -12.35 -13.93 16.60
N SER A 66 -11.34 -13.70 17.43
CA SER A 66 -9.94 -13.57 17.01
C SER A 66 -9.41 -14.89 16.45
N ALA A 67 -9.77 -16.04 17.05
CA ALA A 67 -9.45 -17.35 16.50
C ALA A 67 -10.13 -17.58 15.14
N GLY A 68 -11.43 -17.24 15.03
CA GLY A 68 -12.17 -17.30 13.78
C GLY A 68 -11.58 -16.42 12.67
N ARG A 69 -11.12 -15.22 13.02
CA ARG A 69 -10.47 -14.30 12.08
C ARG A 69 -9.19 -14.89 11.49
N LYS A 70 -8.38 -15.59 12.31
CA LYS A 70 -7.16 -16.26 11.81
C LYS A 70 -7.50 -17.37 10.79
N ILE A 71 -8.58 -18.11 11.01
CA ILE A 71 -9.07 -19.10 10.04
C ILE A 71 -9.53 -18.38 8.77
N TYR A 72 -10.30 -17.31 8.90
CA TYR A 72 -10.76 -16.50 7.77
C TYR A 72 -9.60 -15.97 6.93
N ASP A 73 -8.60 -15.36 7.56
CA ASP A 73 -7.44 -14.78 6.88
C ASP A 73 -6.64 -15.85 6.13
N SER A 74 -6.47 -17.04 6.74
CA SER A 74 -5.70 -18.12 6.13
C SER A 74 -6.44 -18.90 5.04
N ARG A 75 -7.78 -18.99 5.11
CA ARG A 75 -8.58 -19.89 4.24
C ARG A 75 -9.55 -19.17 3.31
N CYS A 76 -10.11 -18.04 3.73
CA CYS A 76 -11.29 -17.42 3.11
C CYS A 76 -10.99 -16.07 2.42
N GLU A 77 -10.10 -15.26 2.98
CA GLU A 77 -9.78 -13.90 2.50
C GLU A 77 -9.37 -13.83 1.03
N ARG A 78 -8.71 -14.88 0.53
CA ARG A 78 -8.28 -14.97 -0.87
C ARG A 78 -9.44 -14.82 -1.85
N CYS A 79 -10.64 -15.25 -1.45
CA CYS A 79 -11.82 -15.25 -2.29
C CYS A 79 -12.90 -14.27 -1.82
N HIS A 80 -12.96 -13.98 -0.52
CA HIS A 80 -14.00 -13.14 0.07
C HIS A 80 -13.42 -11.85 0.64
N GLU A 81 -14.15 -10.73 0.49
CA GLU A 81 -13.88 -9.53 1.28
C GLU A 81 -14.70 -9.56 2.56
N ALA A 82 -14.05 -9.38 3.71
CA ALA A 82 -14.74 -9.34 5.01
C ALA A 82 -15.54 -8.04 5.18
N TYR A 83 -14.94 -6.92 4.80
CA TYR A 83 -15.44 -5.57 5.13
C TYR A 83 -15.97 -4.80 3.91
N SER A 84 -16.29 -5.51 2.83
CA SER A 84 -16.90 -4.95 1.63
C SER A 84 -18.07 -5.80 1.18
N THR A 85 -19.12 -5.16 0.67
CA THR A 85 -20.23 -5.83 -0.02
C THR A 85 -19.85 -6.21 -1.46
N ARG A 86 -18.78 -5.61 -2.00
CA ARG A 86 -18.20 -5.99 -3.28
C ARG A 86 -17.38 -7.27 -3.11
N GLY A 87 -17.67 -8.28 -3.92
CA GLY A 87 -16.93 -9.53 -3.92
C GLY A 87 -15.55 -9.44 -4.61
N LYS A 88 -14.76 -10.52 -4.46
CA LYS A 88 -13.59 -10.83 -5.30
C LYS A 88 -13.97 -11.98 -6.22
N LYS A 89 -13.48 -13.19 -5.90
CA LYS A 89 -13.86 -14.45 -6.54
C LYS A 89 -15.16 -15.00 -5.95
N GLY A 90 -15.36 -14.80 -4.65
CA GLY A 90 -16.62 -15.02 -3.94
C GLY A 90 -17.32 -13.71 -3.59
N PRO A 91 -18.56 -13.77 -3.08
CA PRO A 91 -19.32 -12.61 -2.65
C PRO A 91 -18.64 -11.89 -1.48
N GLY A 92 -18.88 -10.58 -1.37
CA GLY A 92 -18.51 -9.81 -0.18
C GLY A 92 -19.35 -10.25 1.02
N LEU A 93 -18.73 -10.26 2.20
CA LEU A 93 -19.35 -10.81 3.42
C LEU A 93 -19.78 -9.74 4.43
N LYS A 94 -19.51 -8.47 4.14
CA LYS A 94 -19.93 -7.37 5.02
C LYS A 94 -21.43 -7.42 5.25
N GLY A 95 -21.84 -7.53 6.52
CA GLY A 95 -23.24 -7.60 6.92
C GLY A 95 -23.97 -8.84 6.41
N MET A 96 -23.30 -9.93 6.02
CA MET A 96 -24.00 -11.08 5.40
C MET A 96 -25.12 -11.66 6.28
N PHE A 97 -24.90 -11.71 7.60
CA PHE A 97 -25.86 -12.20 8.58
C PHE A 97 -26.93 -11.16 8.96
N GLN A 98 -26.78 -9.91 8.54
CA GLN A 98 -27.80 -8.87 8.72
C GLN A 98 -28.92 -9.00 7.67
N HIS A 99 -28.67 -9.76 6.60
CA HIS A 99 -29.66 -10.07 5.58
C HIS A 99 -30.43 -11.35 5.91
N LYS A 100 -31.68 -11.48 5.44
CA LYS A 100 -32.46 -12.70 5.62
C LYS A 100 -31.95 -13.86 4.77
N TYR A 101 -31.35 -13.55 3.62
CA TYR A 101 -30.92 -14.53 2.62
C TYR A 101 -29.52 -14.20 2.09
N LEU A 102 -28.77 -15.25 1.78
CA LEU A 102 -27.46 -15.17 1.13
C LEU A 102 -27.62 -14.69 -0.32
N SER A 103 -26.84 -13.68 -0.70
CA SER A 103 -27.01 -12.93 -1.97
C SER A 103 -26.95 -13.79 -3.23
N LEU A 104 -26.09 -14.82 -3.26
CA LEU A 104 -25.91 -15.66 -4.46
C LEU A 104 -26.75 -16.92 -4.48
N SER A 105 -27.15 -17.45 -3.32
CA SER A 105 -27.84 -18.75 -3.24
C SER A 105 -29.33 -18.62 -2.93
N GLY A 106 -29.78 -17.48 -2.38
CA GLY A 106 -31.13 -17.31 -1.87
C GLY A 106 -31.43 -18.14 -0.61
N LEU A 107 -30.45 -18.87 -0.08
CA LEU A 107 -30.60 -19.65 1.14
C LEU A 107 -30.66 -18.72 2.36
N PRO A 108 -31.30 -19.14 3.47
CA PRO A 108 -31.25 -18.38 4.72
C PRO A 108 -29.81 -18.04 5.14
N ALA A 109 -29.56 -16.79 5.52
CA ALA A 109 -28.26 -16.39 6.07
C ALA A 109 -28.24 -16.68 7.58
N ASN A 110 -28.05 -17.96 7.91
CA ASN A 110 -28.00 -18.44 9.29
C ASN A 110 -26.86 -19.47 9.46
N ASP A 111 -26.55 -19.80 10.71
CA ASP A 111 -25.40 -20.61 11.08
C ASP A 111 -25.44 -22.00 10.46
N GLU A 112 -26.61 -22.64 10.43
CA GLU A 112 -26.79 -23.97 9.84
C GLU A 112 -26.42 -23.96 8.36
N ARG A 113 -27.00 -23.03 7.57
CA ARG A 113 -26.75 -22.98 6.13
C ARG A 113 -25.34 -22.53 5.80
N VAL A 114 -24.77 -21.61 6.57
CA VAL A 114 -23.38 -21.16 6.38
C VAL A 114 -22.41 -22.28 6.77
N THR A 115 -22.69 -23.03 7.84
CA THR A 115 -21.92 -24.22 8.23
C THR A 115 -21.89 -25.26 7.11
N ASP A 116 -23.04 -25.59 6.53
CA ASP A 116 -23.12 -26.55 5.43
C ASP A 116 -22.29 -26.11 4.23
N ILE A 117 -22.38 -24.83 3.85
CA ILE A 117 -21.61 -24.27 2.74
C ILE A 117 -20.10 -24.34 3.03
N ILE A 118 -19.67 -24.02 4.24
CA ILE A 118 -18.24 -24.10 4.61
C ILE A 118 -17.76 -25.56 4.61
N ARG A 119 -18.55 -26.48 5.15
CA ARG A 119 -18.15 -27.89 5.28
C ARG A 119 -18.13 -28.61 3.93
N LEU A 120 -19.17 -28.41 3.13
CA LEU A 120 -19.42 -29.17 1.90
C LEU A 120 -18.93 -28.44 0.66
N GLY A 121 -18.71 -27.14 0.75
CA GLY A 121 -18.45 -26.29 -0.41
C GLY A 121 -19.74 -26.00 -1.18
N ARG A 122 -19.65 -25.07 -2.13
CA ARG A 122 -20.74 -24.77 -3.06
C ARG A 122 -20.20 -24.10 -4.32
N ASN A 123 -20.59 -24.62 -5.49
CA ASN A 123 -20.04 -24.19 -6.77
C ASN A 123 -18.50 -24.29 -6.74
N GLU A 124 -17.80 -23.19 -7.07
CA GLU A 124 -16.35 -23.08 -7.05
C GLU A 124 -15.75 -22.88 -5.63
N MET A 125 -16.58 -22.74 -4.59
CA MET A 125 -16.09 -22.68 -3.21
C MET A 125 -15.77 -24.09 -2.70
N PRO A 126 -14.52 -24.38 -2.31
CA PRO A 126 -14.14 -25.70 -1.80
C PRO A 126 -14.80 -25.98 -0.44
N GLY A 127 -15.04 -27.25 -0.14
CA GLY A 127 -15.49 -27.70 1.18
C GLY A 127 -14.32 -27.94 2.13
N TYR A 128 -14.53 -27.64 3.42
CA TYR A 128 -13.51 -27.69 4.45
C TYR A 128 -13.71 -28.78 5.51
N SER A 129 -14.67 -29.69 5.32
CA SER A 129 -15.01 -30.77 6.27
C SER A 129 -13.82 -31.66 6.69
N GLN A 130 -12.81 -31.80 5.83
CA GLN A 130 -11.60 -32.59 6.09
C GLN A 130 -10.49 -31.82 6.81
N THR A 131 -10.64 -30.50 6.96
CA THR A 131 -9.57 -29.63 7.45
C THR A 131 -9.98 -28.73 8.62
N LEU A 132 -11.27 -28.47 8.80
CA LEU A 132 -11.82 -27.69 9.91
C LEU A 132 -12.65 -28.62 10.80
N ASN A 133 -12.30 -28.66 12.09
CA ASN A 133 -13.08 -29.37 13.08
C ASN A 133 -14.29 -28.53 13.52
N SER A 134 -15.15 -29.08 14.38
CA SER A 134 -16.36 -28.38 14.83
C SER A 134 -16.08 -27.07 15.59
N GLN A 135 -15.00 -27.00 16.38
CA GLN A 135 -14.61 -25.79 17.09
C GLN A 135 -14.13 -24.71 16.12
N ASP A 136 -13.32 -25.08 15.13
CA ASP A 136 -12.85 -24.15 14.09
C ASP A 136 -14.02 -23.50 13.35
N ILE A 137 -15.07 -24.28 13.05
CA ILE A 137 -16.28 -23.77 12.42
C ILE A 137 -17.03 -22.80 13.35
N GLN A 138 -17.18 -23.14 14.63
CA GLN A 138 -17.83 -22.24 15.60
C GLN A 138 -17.08 -20.92 15.75
N ASP A 139 -15.74 -20.98 15.83
CA ASP A 139 -14.89 -19.79 15.95
C ASP A 139 -15.00 -18.93 14.69
N LEU A 140 -14.97 -19.56 13.51
CA LEU A 140 -15.15 -18.89 12.24
C LEU A 140 -16.53 -18.21 12.14
N LEU A 141 -17.60 -18.89 12.52
CA LEU A 141 -18.95 -18.30 12.55
C LEU A 141 -19.01 -17.11 13.52
N ALA A 142 -18.42 -17.23 14.71
CA ALA A 142 -18.38 -16.14 15.68
C ALA A 142 -17.73 -14.88 15.08
N TYR A 143 -16.65 -15.04 14.30
CA TYR A 143 -16.03 -13.94 13.56
C TYR A 143 -16.92 -13.42 12.43
N LEU A 144 -17.53 -14.29 11.62
CA LEU A 144 -18.39 -13.87 10.51
C LEU A 144 -19.61 -13.06 10.98
N HIS A 145 -20.12 -13.32 12.19
CA HIS A 145 -21.17 -12.50 12.83
C HIS A 145 -20.73 -11.08 13.21
N THR A 146 -19.43 -10.78 13.19
CA THR A 146 -18.91 -9.43 13.43
C THR A 146 -18.86 -8.56 12.18
N LEU A 147 -19.10 -9.13 10.99
CA LEU A 147 -18.89 -8.50 9.68
C LEU A 147 -20.08 -7.67 9.19
#